data_AF-A0A356R120-F1
#
_entry.id   AF-A0A356R120-F1
#
_cell.length_a   1.000
_cell.length_b   1.000
_cell.length_c   1.000
_cell.angle_alpha   90.00
_cell.angle_beta   90.00
_cell.angle_gamma   90.00
#
_symmetry.space_group_name_H-M   'P 1'
#
loop_
_entity.id
_entity.type
_entity.pdbx_description
1 polymer ?
#
loop_
_entity_poly.entity_id
_entity_poly.type
_entity_poly.pdbx_seq_one_letter_code
_entity_poly.pdbx_strand_id
1 'polypeptide(L)'
;LLAMMLGSRLGQAPVNHEILARLRTLLAYFVIAVAFFVAIDHLTRLYAAGHTGVERFLLVEGGIYPWLFWVGQGLLGTVIPVILLLTPRFAGVSQTVFASLLVLLGAFAQLYVLIIGGQAFPMDIFPGYIEKSTYYDGVVAGYAPSLPELVLGLGGIGLAALIALVAVRVLPFLPQGSVKQPAG
;
A
#
# COMPACT_ATOMS: atom_id res chain seq x y z
N LEU A 1 4.48 5.16 -11.83
CA LEU A 1 3.40 4.96 -12.83
C LEU A 1 2.53 6.21 -12.99
N LEU A 2 1.84 6.67 -11.94
CA LEU A 2 0.92 7.83 -12.02
C LEU A 2 1.61 9.12 -12.49
N ALA A 3 2.76 9.49 -11.92
CA ALA A 3 3.49 10.70 -12.32
C ALA A 3 3.97 10.68 -13.78
N MET A 4 4.42 9.51 -14.27
CA MET A 4 4.85 9.34 -15.66
C MET A 4 3.68 9.46 -16.64
N MET A 5 2.52 8.89 -16.30
CA MET A 5 1.30 9.01 -17.11
C MET A 5 0.72 10.44 -17.09
N LEU A 6 0.81 11.14 -15.96
CA LEU A 6 0.43 12.55 -15.87
C LEU A 6 1.37 13.42 -16.71
N GLY A 7 2.68 13.14 -16.66
CA GLY A 7 3.70 13.79 -17.49
C GLY A 7 3.45 13.61 -18.99
N SER A 8 3.09 12.40 -19.44
CA SER A 8 2.76 12.12 -20.85
C SER A 8 1.45 12.77 -21.32
N ARG A 9 0.52 13.07 -20.39
CA ARG A 9 -0.69 13.84 -20.72
C ARG A 9 -0.39 15.32 -20.87
N LEU A 10 0.59 15.83 -20.13
CA LEU A 10 1.01 17.24 -20.14
C LEU A 10 2.03 17.55 -21.27
N GLY A 11 2.85 16.59 -21.67
CA GLY A 11 3.73 16.66 -22.84
C GLY A 11 3.45 15.47 -23.75
N GLN A 12 3.01 15.72 -24.99
CA GLN A 12 2.53 14.73 -25.97
C GLN A 12 3.58 13.69 -26.44
N ALA A 13 4.19 12.95 -25.52
CA ALA A 13 5.02 11.80 -25.82
C ALA A 13 4.19 10.52 -25.60
N PRO A 14 3.93 9.71 -26.64
CA PRO A 14 3.16 8.49 -26.49
C PRO A 14 3.85 7.54 -25.52
N VAL A 15 3.12 7.04 -24.52
CA VAL A 15 3.64 6.03 -23.58
C VAL A 15 3.95 4.77 -24.39
N ASN A 16 5.22 4.36 -24.44
CA ASN A 16 5.60 3.13 -25.10
C ASN A 16 4.91 1.95 -24.39
N HIS A 17 4.10 1.20 -25.14
CA HIS A 17 3.35 0.04 -24.65
C HIS A 17 4.27 -1.02 -24.04
N GLU A 18 5.51 -1.13 -24.52
CA GLU A 18 6.50 -2.06 -23.97
C GLU A 18 6.95 -1.65 -22.56
N ILE A 19 7.18 -0.35 -22.32
CA ILE A 19 7.57 0.16 -21.00
C ILE A 19 6.39 -0.03 -20.03
N LEU A 20 5.16 0.24 -20.48
CA LEU A 20 3.96 0.05 -19.67
C LEU A 20 3.80 -1.42 -19.26
N ALA A 21 3.98 -2.36 -20.19
CA ALA A 21 3.90 -3.79 -19.92
C ALA A 21 4.96 -4.23 -18.88
N ARG A 22 6.21 -3.77 -19.01
CA ARG A 22 7.28 -4.07 -18.04
C ARG A 22 6.96 -3.51 -16.66
N LEU A 23 6.50 -2.27 -16.57
CA LEU A 23 6.11 -1.65 -15.29
C LEU A 23 4.91 -2.36 -14.65
N ARG A 24 3.96 -2.84 -15.47
CA ARG A 24 2.79 -3.60 -15.01
C ARG A 24 3.22 -4.91 -14.35
N THR A 25 4.08 -5.66 -15.01
CA THR A 25 4.61 -6.93 -14.50
C THR A 25 5.48 -6.71 -13.26
N LEU A 26 6.32 -5.66 -13.26
CA LEU A 26 7.13 -5.31 -12.09
C LEU A 26 6.26 -4.96 -10.88
N LEU A 27 5.20 -4.17 -11.07
CA LEU A 27 4.26 -3.85 -10.00
C LEU A 27 3.58 -5.11 -9.45
N ALA A 28 3.16 -6.03 -10.33
CA ALA A 28 2.57 -7.29 -9.90
C ALA A 28 3.55 -8.12 -9.03
N TYR A 29 4.81 -8.22 -9.43
CA TYR A 29 5.82 -8.93 -8.63
C TYR A 29 6.07 -8.27 -7.28
N PHE A 30 6.13 -6.94 -7.21
CA PHE A 30 6.26 -6.26 -5.91
C PHE A 30 5.07 -6.51 -5.00
N VAL A 31 3.85 -6.47 -5.54
CA VAL A 31 2.63 -6.76 -4.75
C VAL A 31 2.65 -8.19 -4.22
N ILE A 32 3.04 -9.17 -5.06
CA ILE A 32 3.19 -10.57 -4.64
C ILE A 32 4.29 -10.71 -3.57
N ALA A 33 5.43 -10.04 -3.75
CA ALA A 33 6.53 -10.08 -2.79
C ALA A 33 6.12 -9.50 -1.43
N VAL A 34 5.40 -8.37 -1.41
CA VAL A 34 4.86 -7.79 -0.17
C VAL A 34 3.88 -8.76 0.49
N ALA A 35 2.97 -9.37 -0.26
CA ALA A 35 2.03 -10.36 0.27
C ALA A 35 2.75 -11.59 0.86
N PHE A 36 3.83 -12.04 0.22
CA PHE A 36 4.67 -13.11 0.74
C PHE A 36 5.32 -12.72 2.08
N PHE A 37 5.91 -11.53 2.20
CA PHE A 37 6.51 -11.07 3.46
C PHE A 37 5.48 -10.92 4.57
N VAL A 38 4.29 -10.39 4.25
CA VAL A 38 3.17 -10.32 5.20
C VAL A 38 2.78 -11.71 5.69
N ALA A 39 2.64 -12.68 4.78
CA ALA A 39 2.29 -14.05 5.16
C ALA A 39 3.35 -14.69 6.08
N ILE A 40 4.64 -14.47 5.78
CA ILE A 40 5.74 -14.97 6.63
C ILE A 40 5.76 -14.28 8.00
N ASP A 41 5.51 -12.97 8.07
CA ASP A 41 5.44 -12.23 9.33
C ASP A 41 4.32 -12.78 10.23
N HIS A 42 3.09 -12.93 9.70
CA HIS A 42 1.98 -13.51 10.45
C HIS A 42 2.23 -14.97 10.84
N LEU A 43 2.81 -15.78 9.96
CA LEU A 43 3.16 -17.17 10.28
C LEU A 43 4.20 -17.25 11.41
N THR A 44 5.20 -16.37 11.37
CA THR A 44 6.26 -16.29 12.40
C THR A 44 5.67 -15.89 13.76
N ARG A 45 4.73 -14.95 13.77
CA ARG A 45 4.03 -14.51 14.98
C ARG A 45 3.08 -15.58 15.54
N LEU A 46 2.42 -16.34 14.69
CA LEU A 46 1.61 -17.49 15.10
C LEU A 46 2.45 -18.61 15.71
N TYR A 47 3.68 -18.81 15.20
CA TYR A 47 4.62 -19.80 15.74
C TYR A 47 5.20 -19.39 17.10
N ALA A 48 5.46 -18.10 17.31
CA ALA A 48 6.01 -17.60 18.56
C ALA A 48 4.96 -17.60 19.70
N ALA A 49 5.17 -18.47 20.70
CA ALA A 49 4.35 -18.51 21.90
C ALA A 49 4.34 -17.13 22.60
N GLY A 50 3.14 -16.53 22.74
CA GLY A 50 2.94 -15.20 23.34
C GLY A 50 2.33 -14.15 22.41
N HIS A 51 2.46 -14.29 21.10
CA HIS A 51 1.90 -13.32 20.13
C HIS A 51 0.52 -13.72 19.57
N THR A 52 0.01 -14.89 19.99
CA THR A 52 -1.26 -15.45 19.50
C THR A 52 -2.46 -14.56 19.82
N GLY A 53 -2.40 -13.79 20.91
CA GLY A 53 -3.43 -12.80 21.25
C GLY A 53 -3.51 -11.63 20.26
N VAL A 54 -2.36 -11.06 19.90
CA VAL A 54 -2.24 -9.96 18.93
C VAL A 54 -2.71 -10.42 17.55
N GLU A 55 -2.28 -11.61 17.13
CA GLU A 55 -2.68 -12.20 15.85
C GLU A 55 -4.20 -12.44 15.77
N ARG A 56 -4.80 -13.00 16.83
CA ARG A 56 -6.26 -13.22 16.87
C ARG A 56 -7.03 -11.90 16.83
N PHE A 57 -6.51 -10.87 17.50
CA PHE A 57 -7.08 -9.52 17.47
C PHE A 57 -7.02 -8.93 16.05
N LEU A 58 -5.86 -8.95 15.39
CA LEU A 58 -5.71 -8.34 14.07
C LEU A 58 -6.46 -9.10 12.97
N LEU A 59 -6.51 -10.44 13.05
CA LEU A 59 -7.01 -11.28 11.96
C LEU A 59 -8.48 -11.72 12.13
N VAL A 60 -9.02 -11.73 13.35
CA VAL A 60 -10.33 -12.34 13.64
C VAL A 60 -11.25 -11.44 14.47
N GLU A 61 -10.81 -10.93 15.62
CA GLU A 61 -11.73 -10.40 16.66
C GLU A 61 -11.62 -8.89 16.90
N GLY A 62 -10.64 -8.19 16.32
CA GLY A 62 -10.36 -6.77 16.56
C GLY A 62 -11.30 -5.78 15.87
N GLY A 63 -12.52 -6.19 15.53
CA GLY A 63 -13.53 -5.32 14.91
C GLY A 63 -13.18 -4.92 13.47
N ILE A 64 -12.72 -3.68 13.26
CA ILE A 64 -12.43 -3.15 11.91
C ILE A 64 -11.10 -3.66 11.34
N TYR A 65 -10.13 -4.03 12.18
CA TYR A 65 -8.79 -4.45 11.73
C TYR A 65 -8.81 -5.74 10.88
N PRO A 66 -9.56 -6.81 11.24
CA PRO A 66 -9.73 -7.98 10.38
C PRO A 66 -10.30 -7.64 9.00
N TRP A 67 -11.30 -6.74 8.95
CA TRP A 67 -11.90 -6.29 7.70
C TRP A 67 -10.88 -5.52 6.83
N LEU A 68 -10.10 -4.62 7.44
CA LEU A 68 -9.05 -3.88 6.72
C LEU A 68 -7.92 -4.79 6.24
N PHE A 69 -7.57 -5.81 7.02
CA PHE A 69 -6.57 -6.81 6.62
C PHE A 69 -7.06 -7.65 5.44
N TRP A 70 -8.20 -8.33 5.58
CA TRP A 70 -8.68 -9.27 4.55
C TRP A 70 -9.22 -8.56 3.31
N VAL A 71 -10.05 -7.53 3.49
CA VAL A 71 -10.68 -6.83 2.36
C VAL A 71 -9.80 -5.70 1.83
N GLY A 72 -9.26 -4.86 2.72
CA GLY A 72 -8.44 -3.71 2.31
C GLY A 72 -7.09 -4.13 1.72
N GLN A 73 -6.27 -4.81 2.50
CA GLN A 73 -4.93 -5.21 2.07
C GLN A 73 -4.96 -6.49 1.20
N GLY A 74 -5.66 -7.53 1.64
CA GLY A 74 -5.71 -8.82 0.95
C GLY A 74 -6.43 -8.73 -0.39
N LEU A 75 -7.73 -8.45 -0.37
CA LEU A 75 -8.54 -8.46 -1.59
C LEU A 75 -8.25 -7.25 -2.50
N LEU A 76 -8.41 -6.03 -1.97
CA LEU A 76 -8.27 -4.79 -2.75
C LEU A 76 -6.81 -4.45 -3.04
N GLY A 77 -5.90 -4.66 -2.09
CA GLY A 77 -4.48 -4.33 -2.23
C GLY A 77 -3.64 -5.36 -2.98
N THR A 78 -4.04 -6.63 -2.95
CA THR A 78 -3.22 -7.73 -3.45
C THR A 78 -3.93 -8.52 -4.56
N VAL A 79 -5.03 -9.19 -4.26
CA VAL A 79 -5.67 -10.14 -5.19
C VAL A 79 -6.18 -9.45 -6.45
N ILE A 80 -7.00 -8.40 -6.30
CA ILE A 80 -7.58 -7.70 -7.45
C ILE A 80 -6.49 -7.04 -8.32
N PRO A 81 -5.51 -6.31 -7.76
CA PRO A 81 -4.42 -5.74 -8.56
C PRO A 81 -3.59 -6.79 -9.29
N VAL A 82 -3.22 -7.90 -8.64
CA VAL A 82 -2.42 -8.95 -9.28
C VAL A 82 -3.17 -9.55 -10.47
N ILE A 83 -4.47 -9.83 -10.34
CA ILE A 83 -5.31 -10.32 -11.44
C ILE A 83 -5.34 -9.30 -12.58
N LEU A 84 -5.58 -8.03 -12.28
CA LEU A 84 -5.64 -6.96 -13.29
C LEU A 84 -4.29 -6.75 -14.01
N LEU A 85 -3.17 -6.85 -13.28
CA LEU A 85 -1.83 -6.60 -13.78
C LEU A 85 -1.23 -7.79 -14.54
N LEU A 86 -1.62 -9.03 -14.22
CA LEU A 86 -1.12 -10.23 -14.91
C LEU A 86 -2.02 -10.68 -16.07
N THR A 87 -3.30 -10.32 -16.05
CA THR A 87 -4.22 -10.72 -17.13
C THR A 87 -4.00 -9.84 -18.38
N PRO A 88 -3.69 -10.42 -19.56
CA PRO A 88 -3.44 -9.66 -20.78
C PRO A 88 -4.69 -8.94 -21.32
N ARG A 89 -5.89 -9.48 -21.04
CA ARG A 89 -7.18 -8.85 -21.40
C ARG A 89 -7.39 -7.46 -20.77
N PHE A 90 -6.70 -7.16 -19.66
CA PHE A 90 -6.79 -5.89 -18.94
C PHE A 90 -5.52 -5.03 -19.11
N ALA A 91 -4.74 -5.21 -20.18
CA ALA A 91 -3.50 -4.48 -20.42
C ALA A 91 -3.64 -3.01 -20.84
N GLY A 92 -4.84 -2.43 -20.72
CA GLY A 92 -5.08 -1.03 -21.04
C GLY A 92 -4.50 -0.07 -19.99
N VAL A 93 -4.28 1.18 -20.41
CA VAL A 93 -3.75 2.26 -19.55
C VAL A 93 -4.68 2.52 -18.37
N SER A 94 -6.00 2.57 -18.61
CA SER A 94 -7.01 2.83 -17.58
C SER A 94 -7.01 1.77 -16.48
N GLN A 95 -6.97 0.48 -16.88
CA GLN A 95 -6.92 -0.65 -15.96
C GLN A 95 -5.62 -0.66 -15.15
N THR A 96 -4.49 -0.28 -15.77
CA THR A 96 -3.20 -0.17 -15.08
C THR A 96 -3.22 0.94 -14.02
N VAL A 97 -3.83 2.09 -14.34
CA VAL A 97 -4.04 3.19 -13.37
C VAL A 97 -4.92 2.72 -12.22
N PHE A 98 -6.04 2.07 -12.54
CA PHE A 98 -6.98 1.56 -11.53
C PHE A 98 -6.31 0.55 -10.59
N ALA A 99 -5.56 -0.42 -11.14
CA ALA A 99 -4.80 -1.36 -10.35
C ALA A 99 -3.75 -0.66 -9.47
N SER A 100 -3.07 0.37 -9.98
CA SER A 100 -2.10 1.15 -9.20
C SER A 100 -2.75 1.86 -8.00
N LEU A 101 -3.96 2.41 -8.18
CA LEU A 101 -4.71 3.07 -7.12
C LEU A 101 -5.19 2.08 -6.06
N LEU A 102 -5.65 0.90 -6.49
CA LEU A 102 -6.03 -0.18 -5.58
C LEU A 102 -4.85 -0.66 -4.72
N VAL A 103 -3.66 -0.83 -5.31
CA VAL A 103 -2.44 -1.16 -4.57
C VAL A 103 -2.13 -0.08 -3.53
N LEU A 104 -2.27 1.21 -3.89
CA LEU A 104 -2.04 2.32 -2.97
C LEU A 104 -3.03 2.30 -1.79
N LEU A 105 -4.32 2.08 -2.06
CA LEU A 105 -5.35 1.94 -1.02
C LEU A 105 -5.07 0.75 -0.10
N GLY A 106 -4.69 -0.40 -0.67
CA GLY A 106 -4.31 -1.57 0.11
C GLY A 106 -3.07 -1.34 0.96
N ALA A 107 -2.08 -0.60 0.45
CA ALA A 107 -0.89 -0.23 1.22
C ALA A 107 -1.24 0.68 2.41
N PHE A 108 -2.16 1.63 2.24
CA PHE A 108 -2.67 2.42 3.37
C PHE A 108 -3.44 1.57 4.38
N ALA A 109 -4.26 0.62 3.93
CA ALA A 109 -4.92 -0.34 4.83
C ALA A 109 -3.91 -1.17 5.62
N GLN A 110 -2.84 -1.65 4.97
CA GLN A 110 -1.75 -2.36 5.63
C GLN A 110 -1.04 -1.49 6.68
N LEU A 111 -0.70 -0.24 6.36
CA LEU A 111 -0.10 0.69 7.32
C LEU A 111 -1.04 0.98 8.50
N TYR A 112 -2.34 1.10 8.24
CA TYR A 112 -3.33 1.33 9.29
C TYR A 112 -3.44 0.13 10.23
N VAL A 113 -3.56 -1.10 9.70
CA VAL A 113 -3.59 -2.32 10.51
C VAL A 113 -2.30 -2.49 11.31
N LEU A 114 -1.14 -2.19 10.70
CA LEU A 114 0.15 -2.32 11.37
C LEU A 114 0.33 -1.31 12.51
N ILE A 115 0.08 -0.02 12.24
CA ILE A 115 0.35 1.06 13.20
C ILE A 115 -0.80 1.13 14.21
N ILE A 116 -2.02 1.39 13.74
CA ILE A 116 -3.18 1.62 14.61
C ILE A 116 -3.65 0.31 15.23
N GLY A 117 -3.68 -0.79 14.46
CA GLY A 117 -4.04 -2.11 15.01
C GLY A 117 -3.02 -2.61 16.03
N GLY A 118 -1.73 -2.37 15.80
CA GLY A 118 -0.68 -2.69 16.76
C GLY A 118 -0.78 -1.90 18.06
N GLN A 119 -1.16 -0.62 17.99
CA GLN A 119 -1.36 0.24 19.17
C GLN A 119 -2.66 -0.03 19.92
N ALA A 120 -3.70 -0.52 19.23
CA ALA A 120 -5.00 -0.78 19.83
C ALA A 120 -5.06 -2.07 20.66
N PHE A 121 -4.06 -2.94 20.52
CA PHE A 121 -3.99 -4.19 21.28
C PHE A 121 -3.66 -3.91 22.76
N PRO A 122 -4.51 -4.34 23.71
CA PRO A 122 -4.23 -4.15 25.13
C PRO A 122 -3.11 -5.09 25.56
N MET A 123 -1.92 -4.53 25.81
CA MET A 123 -0.76 -5.28 26.26
C MET A 123 -0.72 -5.32 27.78
N ASP A 124 -0.60 -6.50 28.36
CA ASP A 124 -0.32 -6.65 29.80
C ASP A 124 1.13 -6.28 30.07
N ILE A 125 1.37 -5.02 30.44
CA ILE A 125 2.72 -4.47 30.69
C ILE A 125 3.34 -5.06 31.96
N PHE A 126 2.51 -5.43 32.95
CA PHE A 126 2.96 -5.99 34.24
C PHE A 126 2.27 -7.33 34.55
N PRO A 127 2.82 -8.46 34.06
CA PRO A 127 2.25 -9.78 34.32
C PRO A 127 2.23 -10.07 35.83
N GLY A 128 1.03 -10.25 36.40
CA GLY A 128 0.82 -10.58 37.82
C GLY A 128 0.49 -9.39 38.74
N TYR A 129 0.45 -8.16 38.21
CA TYR A 129 0.00 -6.97 38.95
C TYR A 129 -1.22 -6.36 38.27
N ILE A 130 -2.26 -6.05 39.05
CA ILE A 130 -3.44 -5.34 38.55
C ILE A 130 -3.16 -3.85 38.71
N GLU A 131 -2.63 -3.22 37.66
CA GLU A 131 -2.69 -1.77 37.55
C GLU A 131 -4.17 -1.38 37.40
N LYS A 132 -4.62 -0.44 38.24
CA LYS A 132 -5.94 0.18 38.13
C LYS A 132 -5.72 1.66 37.91
N SER A 133 -5.41 2.06 36.69
CA SER A 133 -5.48 3.46 36.31
C SER A 133 -6.92 3.85 35.96
N THR A 134 -7.38 5.02 36.43
CA THR A 134 -8.68 5.60 36.05
C THR A 134 -8.72 6.04 34.57
N TYR A 135 -7.59 5.96 33.86
CA TYR A 135 -7.42 6.40 32.48
C TYR A 135 -6.90 5.23 31.60
N TYR A 136 -7.78 4.70 30.74
CA TYR A 136 -7.47 3.79 29.62
C TYR A 136 -6.78 2.45 29.94
N ASP A 137 -7.01 1.86 31.12
CA ASP A 137 -6.47 0.55 31.46
C ASP A 137 -7.32 -0.58 30.85
N GLY A 138 -6.73 -1.40 29.97
CA GLY A 138 -7.32 -2.65 29.46
C GLY A 138 -8.47 -2.54 28.43
N VAL A 139 -8.78 -1.35 27.89
CA VAL A 139 -9.84 -1.16 26.89
C VAL A 139 -9.25 -0.99 25.50
N VAL A 140 -9.86 -1.63 24.49
CA VAL A 140 -9.53 -1.39 23.06
C VAL A 140 -9.68 0.11 22.78
N ALA A 141 -8.55 0.79 22.57
CA ALA A 141 -8.54 2.21 22.28
C ALA A 141 -9.11 2.43 20.87
N GLY A 142 -10.33 3.00 20.80
CA GLY A 142 -10.93 3.38 19.53
C GLY A 142 -10.18 4.56 18.91
N TYR A 143 -9.63 4.39 17.72
CA TYR A 143 -9.05 5.48 16.93
C TYR A 143 -10.10 6.04 15.97
N ALA A 144 -10.37 7.34 16.07
CA ALA A 144 -11.19 8.08 15.13
C ALA A 144 -10.34 9.22 14.53
N PRO A 145 -10.06 9.19 13.21
CA PRO A 145 -9.19 10.19 12.60
C PRO A 145 -9.81 11.59 12.70
N SER A 146 -9.02 12.53 13.19
CA SER A 146 -9.38 13.94 13.29
C SER A 146 -9.17 14.67 11.96
N LEU A 147 -9.85 15.80 11.79
CA LEU A 147 -9.71 16.64 10.59
C LEU A 147 -8.25 17.05 10.31
N PRO A 148 -7.43 17.46 11.29
CA PRO A 148 -6.02 17.77 11.06
C PRO A 148 -5.20 16.57 10.55
N GLU A 149 -5.46 15.37 11.05
CA GLU A 149 -4.76 14.15 10.60
C GLU A 149 -5.10 13.81 9.15
N LEU A 150 -6.37 13.99 8.75
CA LEU A 150 -6.80 13.84 7.36
C LEU A 150 -6.12 14.87 6.44
N VAL A 151 -6.09 16.13 6.85
CA VAL A 151 -5.43 17.20 6.08
C VAL A 151 -3.93 16.93 5.96
N LEU A 152 -3.28 16.45 7.03
CA LEU A 152 -1.87 16.09 7.01
C LEU A 152 -1.59 14.91 6.07
N GLY A 153 -2.41 13.87 6.12
CA GLY A 153 -2.31 12.71 5.24
C GLY A 153 -2.46 13.08 3.76
N LEU A 154 -3.50 13.86 3.43
CA LEU A 154 -3.73 14.35 2.06
C LEU A 154 -2.63 15.32 1.61
N GLY A 155 -2.13 16.18 2.51
CA GLY A 155 -1.02 17.08 2.26
C GLY A 155 0.27 16.35 1.90
N GLY A 156 0.56 15.24 2.59
CA GLY A 156 1.71 14.38 2.27
C GLY A 156 1.62 13.76 0.87
N ILE A 157 0.43 13.28 0.48
CA ILE A 157 0.20 12.74 -0.87
C ILE A 157 0.38 13.84 -1.93
N GLY A 158 -0.18 15.03 -1.69
CA GLY A 158 -0.05 16.17 -2.59
C GLY A 158 1.39 16.63 -2.76
N LEU A 159 2.15 16.73 -1.66
CA LEU A 159 3.55 17.11 -1.67
C LEU A 159 4.41 16.07 -2.42
N ALA A 160 4.18 14.78 -2.18
CA ALA A 160 4.88 13.71 -2.89
C ALA A 160 4.61 13.77 -4.41
N ALA A 161 3.37 14.03 -4.81
CA ALA A 161 3.01 14.23 -6.21
C ALA A 161 3.68 15.47 -6.82
N LEU A 162 3.72 16.59 -6.09
CA LEU A 162 4.40 17.81 -6.52
C LEU A 162 5.90 17.57 -6.75
N ILE A 163 6.57 16.93 -5.79
CA ILE A 163 8.00 16.58 -5.90
C ILE A 163 8.23 15.69 -7.12
N ALA A 164 7.39 14.66 -7.32
CA ALA A 164 7.50 13.78 -8.48
C ALA A 164 7.33 14.53 -9.82
N LEU A 165 6.38 15.47 -9.90
CA LEU A 165 6.16 16.30 -11.09
C LEU A 165 7.35 17.22 -11.38
N VAL A 166 7.87 17.90 -10.35
CA VAL A 166 9.07 18.74 -10.46
C VAL A 166 10.26 17.91 -10.91
N ALA A 167 10.46 16.74 -10.30
CA ALA A 167 11.55 15.84 -10.65
C ALA A 167 11.50 15.40 -12.12
N VAL A 168 10.32 15.00 -12.64
CA VAL A 168 10.15 14.63 -14.06
C VAL A 168 10.35 15.84 -14.99
N ARG A 169 10.05 17.06 -14.54
CA ARG A 169 10.23 18.27 -15.35
C ARG A 169 11.68 18.75 -15.41
N VAL A 170 12.42 18.61 -14.32
CA VAL A 170 13.79 19.12 -14.15
C VAL A 170 14.84 18.10 -14.58
N LEU A 171 14.64 16.81 -14.31
CA LEU A 171 15.61 15.75 -14.59
C LEU A 171 15.23 14.96 -15.86
N PRO A 172 16.21 14.52 -16.67
CA PRO A 172 15.98 13.73 -17.88
C PRO A 172 15.63 12.27 -17.56
N PHE A 173 14.50 12.04 -16.87
CA PHE A 173 14.01 10.69 -16.53
C PHE A 173 13.31 9.98 -17.69
N LEU A 174 12.84 10.73 -18.70
CA LEU A 174 12.18 10.14 -19.86
C LEU A 174 13.25 9.60 -20.83
N PRO A 175 13.16 8.33 -21.25
CA PRO A 175 14.09 7.79 -22.23
C PRO A 175 13.98 8.61 -23.51
N GLN A 176 15.05 9.31 -23.87
CA GLN A 176 15.17 9.90 -25.19
C GLN A 176 15.31 8.74 -26.17
N GLY A 177 14.34 8.60 -27.08
CA GLY A 177 14.30 7.49 -28.02
C GLY A 177 15.64 7.34 -28.73
N SER A 178 16.16 6.12 -28.76
CA SER A 178 17.31 5.76 -29.60
C SER A 178 17.02 6.17 -31.04
N VAL A 179 17.65 7.26 -31.50
CA VAL A 179 17.70 7.61 -32.92
C VAL A 179 18.50 6.49 -33.60
N LYS A 180 17.80 5.51 -34.16
CA LYS A 180 18.43 4.55 -35.07
C LYS A 180 18.71 5.30 -36.37
N GLN A 181 19.91 5.86 -36.47
CA GLN A 181 20.40 6.52 -37.67
C GLN A 181 20.42 5.51 -38.82
N PRO A 182 19.77 5.77 -39.97
CA PRO A 182 19.89 4.88 -41.12
C PRO A 182 21.34 4.96 -41.62
N ALA A 183 22.05 3.83 -41.57
CA ALA A 183 23.27 3.65 -42.33
C ALA A 183 22.87 3.61 -43.82
N GLY A 184 23.42 4.54 -44.59
CA GLY A 184 23.32 4.57 -46.05
C GLY A 184 24.17 3.49 -46.71
#